data_AF-A0A653M0D9-F1
#
_entry.id   AF-A0A653M0D9-F1
#
_cell.length_a   1.000
_cell.length_b   1.000
_cell.length_c   1.000
_cell.angle_alpha   90.00
_cell.angle_beta   90.00
_cell.angle_gamma   90.00
#
_symmetry.space_group_name_H-M   'P 1'
#
loop_
_entity.id
_entity.type
_entity.pdbx_description
1 polymer ?
#
loop_
_entity_poly.entity_id
_entity_poly.type
_entity_poly.pdbx_seq_one_letter_code
_entity_poly.pdbx_strand_id
1 'polypeptide(L)'
;MEFGGTPVLGGAVGGIIVAAGVANVTVFGETLAPGQGGVLGALAGGILAAYVERFMRRVTPDVIALIVVPTVTVLVAGSITLGVLMSVAGVVSAAIGTAATWLLANGGAFAGFVLGGLFLPLVMTGMHQGLIPIHTTLIDQTGWTVLLPVLAMGGAGQIGACIALWVRFRSNASLVRTIRSALPAGFLGVGEPLIYGVTLPLGRPFITACIGGAFGGGVVGLFDQLGHSVGAIATGASDLSLIPLLSGSSGYGWALLGYGSGLVVAYVVGFVATMVFGVSESVRADLEAESGPSPSDSRGSRASLDIEISPVRASRR
;
A
#
# COMPACT_ATOMS: atom_id res chain seq x y z
N MET A 1 9.87 19.16 -2.76
CA MET A 1 9.47 19.80 -1.49
C MET A 1 10.26 19.23 -0.32
N GLU A 2 10.36 17.90 -0.18
CA GLU A 2 11.14 17.26 0.91
C GLU A 2 12.64 17.61 0.88
N PHE A 3 13.25 17.61 -0.31
CA PHE A 3 14.63 18.06 -0.51
C PHE A 3 14.77 19.58 -0.64
N GLY A 4 13.71 20.34 -0.30
CA GLY A 4 13.56 21.81 -0.36
C GLY A 4 14.18 22.52 -1.55
N GLY A 5 14.10 21.90 -2.72
CA GLY A 5 14.13 22.55 -4.02
C GLY A 5 12.71 22.76 -4.57
N THR A 6 12.62 23.57 -5.61
CA THR A 6 11.40 23.93 -6.33
C THR A 6 10.92 22.74 -7.18
N PRO A 7 9.70 22.21 -6.94
CA PRO A 7 9.21 21.02 -7.63
C PRO A 7 9.24 21.11 -9.15
N VAL A 8 8.93 22.29 -9.71
CA VAL A 8 8.93 22.53 -11.15
C VAL A 8 10.30 22.30 -11.79
N LEU A 9 11.40 22.64 -11.09
CA LEU A 9 12.75 22.42 -11.61
C LEU A 9 13.13 20.94 -11.60
N GLY A 10 12.74 20.21 -10.56
CA GLY A 10 12.89 18.75 -10.53
C GLY A 10 12.07 18.08 -11.64
N GLY A 11 10.83 18.53 -11.86
CA GLY A 11 9.99 18.07 -12.95
C GLY A 11 10.58 18.36 -14.33
N ALA A 12 11.16 19.56 -14.53
CA ALA A 12 11.84 19.93 -15.76
C ALA A 12 13.04 19.01 -16.05
N VAL A 13 13.87 18.71 -15.03
CA VAL A 13 14.99 17.77 -15.17
C VAL A 13 14.51 16.35 -15.46
N GLY A 14 13.46 15.89 -14.78
CA GLY A 14 12.83 14.60 -15.09
C GLY A 14 12.29 14.52 -16.52
N GLY A 15 11.71 15.62 -17.03
CA GLY A 15 11.19 15.70 -18.39
C GLY A 15 12.25 15.59 -19.49
N ILE A 16 13.51 15.94 -19.21
CA ILE A 16 14.62 15.78 -20.16
C ILE A 16 14.82 14.30 -20.53
N ILE A 17 14.62 13.38 -19.59
CA ILE A 17 14.88 11.94 -19.77
C ILE A 17 14.03 11.35 -20.89
N VAL A 18 12.79 11.80 -21.03
CA VAL A 18 11.85 11.31 -22.04
C VAL A 18 11.89 12.09 -23.36
N ALA A 19 12.73 13.13 -23.45
CA ALA A 19 12.82 13.95 -24.64
C ALA A 19 13.43 13.17 -25.81
N ALA A 20 12.83 13.26 -27.00
CA ALA A 20 13.31 12.57 -28.20
C ALA A 20 14.78 12.93 -28.55
N GLY A 21 15.22 14.14 -28.20
CA GLY A 21 16.60 14.60 -28.41
C GLY A 21 17.66 13.81 -27.65
N VAL A 22 17.28 13.05 -26.61
CA VAL A 22 18.19 12.15 -25.87
C VAL A 22 18.84 11.12 -26.80
N ALA A 23 18.14 10.69 -27.85
CA ALA A 23 18.66 9.74 -28.83
C ALA A 23 19.91 10.23 -29.59
N ASN A 24 20.25 11.52 -29.48
CA ASN A 24 21.46 12.10 -30.08
C ASN A 24 22.62 12.23 -29.10
N VAL A 25 22.44 11.81 -27.84
CA VAL A 25 23.43 11.97 -26.77
C VAL A 25 24.15 10.65 -26.54
N THR A 26 25.46 10.64 -26.77
CA THR A 26 26.31 9.47 -26.52
C THR A 26 27.13 9.68 -25.25
N VAL A 27 27.07 8.72 -24.34
CA VAL A 27 27.74 8.77 -23.04
C VAL A 27 28.47 7.46 -22.81
N PHE A 28 29.74 7.52 -22.42
CA PHE A 28 30.61 6.34 -22.24
C PHE A 28 30.67 5.40 -23.47
N GLY A 29 30.47 5.94 -24.67
CA GLY A 29 30.44 5.15 -25.91
C GLY A 29 29.08 4.54 -26.25
N GLU A 30 28.05 4.74 -25.43
CA GLU A 30 26.70 4.24 -25.67
C GLU A 30 25.70 5.36 -26.02
N THR A 31 24.93 5.05 -27.08
CA THR A 31 23.60 5.53 -27.43
C THR A 31 22.59 5.73 -26.30
N LEU A 32 22.35 6.91 -25.71
CA LEU A 32 21.23 7.01 -24.77
C LEU A 32 19.89 6.80 -25.48
N ALA A 33 18.98 6.07 -24.84
CA ALA A 33 17.60 5.94 -25.30
C ALA A 33 16.67 6.92 -24.56
N PRO A 34 15.72 7.58 -25.24
CA PRO A 34 14.66 8.31 -24.56
C PRO A 34 13.93 7.40 -23.56
N GLY A 35 13.77 7.88 -22.33
CA GLY A 35 13.19 7.11 -21.22
C GLY A 35 14.17 6.18 -20.48
N GLN A 36 15.43 6.09 -20.89
CA GLN A 36 16.43 5.25 -20.21
C GLN A 36 16.60 5.66 -18.73
N GLY A 37 16.58 4.67 -17.85
CA GLY A 37 16.57 4.88 -16.39
C GLY A 37 15.19 5.20 -15.80
N GLY A 38 14.20 5.52 -16.63
CA GLY A 38 12.79 5.67 -16.27
C GLY A 38 12.56 6.58 -15.06
N VAL A 39 11.60 6.21 -14.22
CA VAL A 39 11.24 6.96 -13.01
C VAL A 39 12.40 7.06 -12.02
N LEU A 40 13.25 6.04 -11.90
CA LEU A 40 14.41 6.08 -11.00
C LEU A 40 15.42 7.16 -11.42
N GLY A 41 15.67 7.28 -12.73
CA GLY A 41 16.49 8.35 -13.29
C GLY A 41 15.88 9.73 -13.02
N ALA A 42 14.56 9.87 -13.20
CA ALA A 42 13.85 11.13 -12.96
C ALA A 42 13.90 11.56 -11.48
N LEU A 43 13.74 10.61 -10.56
CA LEU A 43 13.87 10.86 -9.12
C LEU A 43 15.28 11.29 -8.75
N ALA A 44 16.31 10.57 -9.22
CA ALA A 44 17.70 10.92 -8.98
C ALA A 44 18.04 12.31 -9.53
N GLY A 45 17.60 12.61 -10.76
CA GLY A 45 17.78 13.92 -11.39
C GLY A 45 17.06 15.05 -10.63
N GLY A 46 15.84 14.81 -10.16
CA GLY A 46 15.08 15.78 -9.35
C GLY A 46 15.71 16.05 -7.99
N ILE A 47 16.26 15.03 -7.33
CA ILE A 47 17.02 15.17 -6.08
C ILE A 47 18.28 15.99 -6.34
N LEU A 48 19.03 15.67 -7.39
CA LEU A 48 20.22 16.43 -7.78
C LEU A 48 19.88 17.90 -8.05
N ALA A 49 18.79 18.15 -8.80
CA ALA A 49 18.31 19.50 -9.08
C ALA A 49 18.03 20.28 -7.79
N ALA A 50 17.42 19.66 -6.78
CA ALA A 50 17.17 20.31 -5.50
C ALA A 50 18.47 20.71 -4.78
N TYR A 51 19.51 19.86 -4.81
CA TYR A 51 20.82 20.19 -4.24
C TYR A 51 21.52 21.31 -5.00
N VAL A 52 21.53 21.25 -6.34
CA VAL A 52 22.12 22.29 -7.18
C VAL A 52 21.40 23.63 -6.98
N GLU A 53 20.06 23.63 -6.96
CA GLU A 53 19.27 24.85 -6.75
C GLU A 53 19.60 25.50 -5.41
N ARG A 54 19.64 24.72 -4.33
CA ARG A 54 19.96 25.22 -2.99
C ARG A 54 21.37 25.80 -2.92
N PHE A 55 22.33 25.17 -3.59
CA PHE A 55 23.68 25.71 -3.70
C PHE A 55 23.68 27.04 -4.47
N MET A 56 23.02 27.08 -5.63
CA MET A 56 22.94 28.29 -6.47
C MET A 56 22.26 29.45 -5.75
N ARG A 57 21.21 29.19 -4.97
CA ARG A 57 20.54 30.22 -4.14
C ARG A 57 21.45 30.85 -3.09
N ARG A 58 22.48 30.13 -2.61
CA ARG A 58 23.43 30.68 -1.61
C ARG A 58 24.53 31.52 -2.23
N VAL A 59 24.95 31.20 -3.46
CA VAL A 59 26.09 31.86 -4.11
C VAL A 59 25.68 33.00 -5.04
N THR A 60 24.41 33.04 -5.47
CA THR A 60 23.93 34.01 -6.46
C THR A 60 23.36 35.25 -5.78
N PRO A 61 23.77 36.47 -6.19
CA PRO A 61 23.15 37.71 -5.70
C PRO A 61 21.66 37.81 -6.06
N ASP A 62 20.86 38.37 -5.15
CA ASP A 62 19.39 38.43 -5.28
C ASP A 62 18.90 39.07 -6.59
N VAL A 63 19.62 40.09 -7.09
CA VAL A 63 19.25 40.84 -8.31
C VAL A 63 19.17 39.95 -9.56
N ILE A 64 19.97 38.90 -9.63
CA ILE A 64 20.04 37.99 -10.79
C ILE A 64 19.53 36.58 -10.48
N ALA A 65 19.21 36.30 -9.22
CA ALA A 65 18.82 34.97 -8.74
C ALA A 65 17.59 34.41 -9.45
N LEU A 66 16.64 35.28 -9.85
CA LEU A 66 15.42 34.88 -10.57
C LEU A 66 15.71 34.15 -11.89
N ILE A 67 16.80 34.50 -12.59
CA ILE A 67 17.15 33.93 -13.90
C ILE A 67 18.24 32.88 -13.75
N VAL A 68 19.30 33.20 -12.99
CA VAL A 68 20.50 32.38 -12.91
C VAL A 68 20.25 31.06 -12.18
N VAL A 69 19.55 31.10 -11.04
CA VAL A 69 19.29 29.91 -10.22
C VAL A 69 18.56 28.82 -11.00
N PRO A 70 17.37 29.05 -11.60
CA PRO A 70 16.66 28.00 -12.32
C PRO A 70 17.41 27.53 -13.57
N THR A 71 18.03 28.45 -14.31
CA THR A 71 18.77 28.13 -15.54
C THR A 71 19.96 27.21 -15.25
N VAL A 72 20.81 27.58 -14.29
CA VAL A 72 21.99 26.79 -13.92
C VAL A 72 21.56 25.48 -13.28
N THR A 73 20.48 25.47 -12.50
CA THR A 73 19.94 24.23 -11.91
C THR A 73 19.58 23.21 -12.99
N VAL A 74 18.74 23.61 -13.95
CA VAL A 74 18.30 22.69 -15.02
C VAL A 74 19.48 22.31 -15.91
N LEU A 75 20.37 23.25 -16.25
CA LEU A 75 21.53 22.98 -17.09
C LEU A 75 22.47 21.95 -16.43
N VAL A 76 22.89 22.19 -15.18
CA VAL A 76 23.84 21.34 -14.48
C VAL A 76 23.22 20.00 -14.09
N ALA A 77 22.06 20.02 -13.43
CA ALA A 77 21.40 18.79 -13.02
C ALA A 77 20.94 17.97 -14.23
N GLY A 78 20.41 18.62 -15.27
CA GLY A 78 20.04 17.97 -16.52
C GLY A 78 21.24 17.35 -17.24
N SER A 79 22.37 18.07 -17.36
CA SER A 79 23.58 17.54 -17.99
C SER A 79 24.16 16.35 -17.23
N ILE A 80 24.20 16.39 -15.89
CA ILE A 80 24.65 15.25 -15.07
C ILE A 80 23.66 14.09 -15.16
N THR A 81 22.36 14.40 -15.26
CA THR A 81 21.32 13.37 -15.43
C THR A 81 21.52 12.60 -16.72
N LEU A 82 21.70 13.31 -17.84
CA LEU A 82 22.04 12.69 -19.13
C LEU A 82 23.38 11.95 -19.06
N GLY A 83 24.42 12.59 -18.54
CA GLY A 83 25.79 12.09 -18.60
C GLY A 83 26.14 10.95 -17.65
N VAL A 84 25.37 10.72 -16.57
CA VAL A 84 25.68 9.66 -15.61
C VAL A 84 24.41 8.98 -15.09
N LEU A 85 23.42 9.76 -14.64
CA LEU A 85 22.29 9.18 -13.90
C LEU A 85 21.41 8.29 -14.77
N MET A 86 21.20 8.62 -16.05
CA MET A 86 20.41 7.78 -16.97
C MET A 86 21.06 6.41 -17.18
N SER A 87 22.37 6.35 -17.37
CA SER A 87 23.09 5.08 -17.52
C SER A 87 23.05 4.25 -16.24
N VAL A 88 23.37 4.87 -15.09
CA VAL A 88 23.38 4.18 -13.79
C VAL A 88 21.97 3.71 -13.41
N ALA A 89 20.97 4.59 -13.50
CA ALA A 89 19.58 4.24 -13.23
C ALA A 89 19.07 3.21 -14.23
N GLY A 90 19.51 3.25 -15.49
CA GLY A 90 19.18 2.24 -16.50
C GLY A 90 19.60 0.84 -16.08
N VAL A 91 20.84 0.68 -15.62
CA VAL A 91 21.35 -0.61 -15.11
C VAL A 91 20.56 -1.07 -13.89
N VAL A 92 20.33 -0.19 -12.93
CA VAL A 92 19.56 -0.51 -11.70
C VAL A 92 18.13 -0.90 -12.05
N SER A 93 17.45 -0.13 -12.91
CA SER A 93 16.11 -0.43 -13.38
C SER A 93 16.06 -1.79 -14.04
N ALA A 94 16.98 -2.10 -14.97
CA ALA A 94 17.02 -3.39 -15.65
C ALA A 94 17.23 -4.56 -14.69
N ALA A 95 18.10 -4.37 -13.68
CA ALA A 95 18.34 -5.36 -12.64
C ALA A 95 17.07 -5.62 -11.79
N ILE A 96 16.32 -4.57 -11.43
CA ILE A 96 15.05 -4.70 -10.69
C ILE A 96 14.04 -5.51 -11.49
N GLY A 97 13.85 -5.21 -12.77
CA GLY A 97 12.94 -5.95 -13.65
C GLY A 97 13.31 -7.42 -13.76
N THR A 98 14.58 -7.70 -14.02
CA THR A 98 15.11 -9.06 -14.13
C THR A 98 14.98 -9.81 -12.80
N ALA A 99 15.27 -9.17 -11.68
CA ALA A 99 15.19 -9.79 -10.36
C ALA A 99 13.73 -10.11 -9.98
N ALA A 100 12.78 -9.21 -10.23
CA ALA A 100 11.38 -9.42 -9.89
C ALA A 100 10.76 -10.56 -10.71
N THR A 101 11.01 -10.56 -12.03
CA THR A 101 10.55 -11.62 -12.93
C THR A 101 11.19 -12.96 -12.60
N TRP A 102 12.51 -12.98 -12.35
CA TRP A 102 13.22 -14.20 -11.92
C TRP A 102 12.71 -14.74 -10.58
N LEU A 103 12.47 -13.87 -9.61
CA LEU A 103 11.99 -14.23 -8.27
C LEU A 103 10.63 -14.93 -8.34
N LEU A 104 9.69 -14.42 -9.13
CA LEU A 104 8.38 -15.05 -9.26
C LEU A 104 8.40 -16.27 -10.19
N ALA A 105 9.21 -16.27 -11.25
CA ALA A 105 9.32 -17.45 -12.12
C ALA A 105 9.93 -18.66 -11.39
N ASN A 106 10.95 -18.44 -10.53
CA ASN A 106 11.68 -19.53 -9.87
C ASN A 106 11.23 -19.76 -8.43
N GLY A 107 10.97 -18.69 -7.68
CA GLY A 107 10.48 -18.75 -6.31
C GLY A 107 8.97 -18.98 -6.24
N GLY A 108 8.23 -18.62 -7.28
CA GLY A 108 6.84 -19.04 -7.50
C GLY A 108 5.94 -18.86 -6.29
N ALA A 109 5.26 -19.93 -5.93
CA ALA A 109 4.36 -19.95 -4.77
C ALA A 109 5.05 -19.56 -3.46
N PHE A 110 6.32 -19.95 -3.25
CA PHE A 110 7.03 -19.61 -2.02
C PHE A 110 7.39 -18.13 -1.96
N ALA A 111 7.89 -17.56 -3.07
CA ALA A 111 8.16 -16.13 -3.15
C ALA A 111 6.87 -15.31 -2.95
N GLY A 112 5.79 -15.71 -3.62
CA GLY A 112 4.47 -15.12 -3.43
C GLY A 112 3.99 -15.17 -1.98
N PHE A 113 4.22 -16.32 -1.31
CA PHE A 113 3.85 -16.51 0.10
C PHE A 113 4.58 -15.55 1.03
N VAL A 114 5.90 -15.44 0.88
CA VAL A 114 6.70 -14.53 1.71
C VAL A 114 6.33 -13.07 1.44
N LEU A 115 6.21 -12.68 0.17
CA LEU A 115 5.89 -11.30 -0.22
C LEU A 115 4.50 -10.87 0.26
N GLY A 116 3.48 -11.69 0.03
CA GLY A 116 2.11 -11.41 0.49
C GLY A 116 1.99 -11.36 2.01
N GLY A 117 2.75 -12.22 2.72
CA GLY A 117 2.75 -12.25 4.19
C GLY A 117 3.48 -11.08 4.85
N LEU A 118 4.53 -10.56 4.22
CA LEU A 118 5.32 -9.45 4.75
C LEU A 118 4.82 -8.06 4.32
N PHE A 119 3.83 -8.00 3.42
CA PHE A 119 3.34 -6.72 2.93
C PHE A 119 2.64 -5.87 4.01
N LEU A 120 1.83 -6.47 4.89
CA LEU A 120 1.17 -5.74 5.98
C LEU A 120 2.16 -5.06 6.94
N PRO A 121 3.20 -5.76 7.45
CA PRO A 121 4.27 -5.13 8.20
C PRO A 121 4.96 -4.00 7.43
N LEU A 122 5.19 -4.17 6.12
CA LEU A 122 5.74 -3.10 5.27
C LEU A 122 4.81 -1.89 5.21
N VAL A 123 3.49 -2.10 5.10
CA VAL A 123 2.49 -1.03 5.09
C VAL A 123 2.49 -0.26 6.41
N MET A 124 2.60 -0.95 7.55
CA MET A 124 2.70 -0.31 8.86
C MET A 124 3.88 0.66 8.98
N THR A 125 5.01 0.34 8.34
CA THR A 125 6.19 1.22 8.35
C THR A 125 6.10 2.38 7.35
N GLY A 126 5.08 2.40 6.48
CA GLY A 126 4.96 3.36 5.37
C GLY A 126 5.87 3.08 4.17
N MET A 127 6.83 2.16 4.30
CA MET A 127 7.81 1.85 3.25
C MET A 127 7.19 1.30 1.95
N HIS A 128 5.96 0.80 2.00
CA HIS A 128 5.24 0.34 0.81
C HIS A 128 5.04 1.43 -0.25
N GLN A 129 4.98 2.71 0.13
CA GLN A 129 4.91 3.83 -0.81
C GLN A 129 6.21 3.97 -1.62
N GLY A 130 7.34 3.51 -1.07
CA GLY A 130 8.62 3.41 -1.76
C GLY A 130 8.65 2.36 -2.88
N LEU A 131 7.63 1.49 -2.98
CA LEU A 131 7.51 0.53 -4.08
C LEU A 131 6.92 1.13 -5.35
N ILE A 132 6.31 2.32 -5.29
CA ILE A 132 5.70 2.97 -6.47
C ILE A 132 6.71 3.08 -7.64
N PRO A 133 7.94 3.59 -7.45
CA PRO A 133 8.91 3.67 -8.54
C PRO A 133 9.33 2.29 -9.08
N ILE A 134 9.35 1.26 -8.24
CA ILE A 134 9.64 -0.12 -8.65
C ILE A 134 8.53 -0.64 -9.55
N HIS A 135 7.26 -0.44 -9.16
CA HIS A 135 6.13 -0.83 -9.99
C HIS A 135 6.09 -0.10 -11.32
N THR A 136 6.33 1.22 -11.35
CA THR A 136 6.40 1.97 -12.60
C THR A 136 7.56 1.49 -13.47
N THR A 137 8.71 1.19 -12.89
CA THR A 137 9.85 0.61 -13.62
C THR A 137 9.49 -0.73 -14.25
N LEU A 138 8.78 -1.61 -13.54
CA LEU A 138 8.31 -2.90 -14.07
C LEU A 138 7.31 -2.72 -15.21
N ILE A 139 6.36 -1.79 -15.07
CA ILE A 139 5.38 -1.46 -16.10
C ILE A 139 6.08 -0.95 -17.36
N ASP A 140 7.04 -0.03 -17.22
CA ASP A 140 7.80 0.51 -18.35
C ASP A 140 8.59 -0.58 -19.10
N GLN A 141 9.13 -1.55 -18.38
CA GLN A 141 9.99 -2.60 -18.95
C GLN A 141 9.21 -3.78 -19.54
N THR A 142 8.11 -4.18 -18.91
CA THR A 142 7.42 -5.43 -19.22
C THR A 142 5.95 -5.25 -19.56
N GLY A 143 5.43 -4.02 -19.47
CA GLY A 143 4.02 -3.68 -19.70
C GLY A 143 3.13 -3.86 -18.47
N TRP A 144 3.60 -4.52 -17.41
CA TRP A 144 2.88 -4.70 -16.16
C TRP A 144 3.83 -4.89 -14.97
N THR A 145 3.33 -4.69 -13.76
CA THR A 145 4.03 -5.08 -12.53
C THR A 145 3.48 -6.39 -11.99
N VAL A 146 4.31 -7.43 -11.95
CA VAL A 146 3.96 -8.74 -11.36
C VAL A 146 3.94 -8.71 -9.82
N LEU A 147 4.61 -7.73 -9.20
CA LEU A 147 4.68 -7.63 -7.75
C LEU A 147 3.38 -7.13 -7.12
N LEU A 148 2.67 -6.22 -7.79
CA LEU A 148 1.50 -5.55 -7.19
C LEU A 148 0.35 -6.55 -6.89
N PRO A 149 -0.04 -7.46 -7.80
CA PRO A 149 -1.04 -8.48 -7.51
C PRO A 149 -0.69 -9.40 -6.34
N VAL A 150 0.59 -9.76 -6.19
CA VAL A 150 1.07 -10.59 -5.07
C VAL A 150 0.96 -9.83 -3.74
N LEU A 151 1.44 -8.60 -3.70
CA LEU A 151 1.44 -7.77 -2.49
C LEU A 151 0.02 -7.37 -2.06
N ALA A 152 -0.89 -7.14 -3.01
CA ALA A 152 -2.30 -6.85 -2.76
C ALA A 152 -2.99 -7.91 -1.88
N MET A 153 -2.49 -9.15 -1.88
CA MET A 153 -3.04 -10.23 -1.06
C MET A 153 -2.97 -9.94 0.44
N GLY A 154 -2.01 -9.11 0.87
CA GLY A 154 -1.98 -8.61 2.24
C GLY A 154 -3.28 -7.91 2.64
N GLY A 155 -3.74 -6.95 1.84
CA GLY A 155 -5.01 -6.23 2.05
C GLY A 155 -6.19 -7.20 2.11
N ALA A 156 -6.18 -8.19 1.22
CA ALA A 156 -7.22 -9.21 1.21
C ALA A 156 -7.22 -10.05 2.50
N GLY A 157 -6.05 -10.46 3.00
CA GLY A 157 -5.93 -11.12 4.29
C GLY A 157 -6.54 -10.33 5.45
N GLN A 158 -6.40 -8.99 5.43
CA GLN A 158 -7.04 -8.12 6.44
C GLN A 158 -8.55 -8.09 6.35
N ILE A 159 -9.11 -8.02 5.14
CA ILE A 159 -10.55 -8.06 4.93
C ILE A 159 -11.11 -9.37 5.50
N GLY A 160 -10.47 -10.51 5.21
CA GLY A 160 -10.83 -11.81 5.80
C GLY A 160 -10.81 -11.79 7.33
N ALA A 161 -9.74 -11.28 7.92
CA ALA A 161 -9.61 -11.16 9.39
C ALA A 161 -10.69 -10.24 10.00
N CYS A 162 -11.00 -9.11 9.37
CA CYS A 162 -12.02 -8.19 9.86
C CYS A 162 -13.44 -8.77 9.75
N ILE A 163 -13.73 -9.53 8.68
CA ILE A 163 -15.00 -10.26 8.57
C ILE A 163 -15.11 -11.32 9.67
N ALA A 164 -14.03 -12.03 10.01
CA ALA A 164 -14.02 -12.98 11.13
C ALA A 164 -14.34 -12.32 12.47
N LEU A 165 -13.69 -11.19 12.76
CA LEU A 165 -13.97 -10.41 13.97
C LEU A 165 -15.42 -9.90 14.01
N TRP A 166 -15.93 -9.42 12.88
CA TRP A 166 -17.33 -8.98 12.79
C TRP A 166 -18.30 -10.12 13.08
N VAL A 167 -18.05 -11.31 12.53
CA VAL A 167 -18.87 -12.50 12.73
C VAL A 167 -18.81 -12.98 14.19
N ARG A 168 -17.63 -12.97 14.81
CA ARG A 168 -17.38 -13.51 16.16
C ARG A 168 -17.83 -12.59 17.29
N PHE A 169 -17.81 -11.27 17.08
CA PHE A 169 -18.12 -10.25 18.10
C PHE A 169 -19.30 -9.36 17.69
N ARG A 170 -20.36 -9.95 17.12
CA ARG A 170 -21.55 -9.20 16.67
C ARG A 170 -22.24 -8.40 17.77
N SER A 171 -22.08 -8.79 19.04
CA SER A 171 -22.63 -8.08 20.20
C SER A 171 -21.84 -6.83 20.58
N ASN A 172 -20.55 -6.73 20.21
CA ASN A 172 -19.74 -5.56 20.54
C ASN A 172 -20.02 -4.44 19.52
N ALA A 173 -20.96 -3.56 19.86
CA ALA A 173 -21.42 -2.49 18.96
C ALA A 173 -20.29 -1.53 18.54
N SER A 174 -19.29 -1.31 19.40
CA SER A 174 -18.13 -0.46 19.12
C SER A 174 -17.25 -1.07 18.03
N LEU A 175 -16.78 -2.31 18.24
CA LEU A 175 -15.94 -3.04 17.28
C LEU A 175 -16.66 -3.22 15.93
N VAL A 176 -17.94 -3.62 15.96
CA VAL A 176 -18.74 -3.78 14.74
C VAL A 176 -18.88 -2.48 13.97
N ARG A 177 -19.05 -1.35 14.65
CA ARG A 177 -19.14 -0.02 14.00
C ARG A 177 -17.83 0.31 13.28
N THR A 178 -16.69 0.12 13.95
CA THR A 178 -15.36 0.37 13.36
C THR A 178 -15.09 -0.52 12.15
N ILE A 179 -15.41 -1.82 12.25
CA ILE A 179 -15.25 -2.75 11.13
C ILE A 179 -16.15 -2.34 9.94
N ARG A 180 -17.41 -1.97 10.21
CA ARG A 180 -18.34 -1.55 9.15
C ARG A 180 -17.92 -0.27 8.43
N SER A 181 -17.29 0.67 9.14
CA SER A 181 -16.79 1.89 8.50
C SER A 181 -15.49 1.66 7.72
N ALA A 182 -14.67 0.71 8.14
CA ALA A 182 -13.37 0.42 7.52
C ALA A 182 -13.44 -0.55 6.32
N LEU A 183 -14.32 -1.56 6.36
CA LEU A 183 -14.40 -2.61 5.33
C LEU A 183 -14.62 -2.10 3.90
N PRO A 184 -15.52 -1.14 3.63
CA PRO A 184 -15.73 -0.64 2.27
C PRO A 184 -14.45 -0.03 1.67
N ALA A 185 -13.69 0.72 2.47
CA ALA A 185 -12.40 1.28 2.05
C ALA A 185 -11.38 0.17 1.78
N GLY A 186 -11.36 -0.87 2.63
CA GLY A 186 -10.52 -2.05 2.43
C GLY A 186 -10.77 -2.75 1.10
N PHE A 187 -12.03 -3.02 0.74
CA PHE A 187 -12.37 -3.63 -0.56
C PHE A 187 -11.94 -2.80 -1.77
N LEU A 188 -11.84 -1.48 -1.59
CA LEU A 188 -11.33 -0.57 -2.61
C LEU A 188 -9.81 -0.43 -2.61
N GLY A 189 -9.10 -1.14 -1.71
CA GLY A 189 -7.65 -1.16 -1.64
C GLY A 189 -7.04 -0.15 -0.67
N VAL A 190 -7.84 0.41 0.25
CA VAL A 190 -7.38 1.33 1.31
C VAL A 190 -7.38 0.56 2.62
N GLY A 191 -6.22 0.02 2.99
CA GLY A 191 -6.07 -0.90 4.12
C GLY A 191 -5.85 -0.23 5.48
N GLU A 192 -5.42 1.03 5.52
CA GLU A 192 -5.05 1.75 6.75
C GLU A 192 -6.17 1.76 7.80
N PRO A 193 -7.45 1.99 7.45
CA PRO A 193 -8.54 1.91 8.42
C PRO A 193 -8.69 0.51 9.05
N LEU A 194 -8.38 -0.56 8.32
CA LEU A 194 -8.45 -1.94 8.83
C LEU A 194 -7.21 -2.29 9.68
N ILE A 195 -6.02 -1.84 9.27
CA ILE A 195 -4.79 -2.01 10.07
C ILE A 195 -4.97 -1.32 11.42
N TYR A 196 -5.12 -0.01 11.40
CA TYR A 196 -5.02 0.81 12.60
C TYR A 196 -6.32 0.85 13.40
N GLY A 197 -7.47 0.69 12.75
CA GLY A 197 -8.77 0.72 13.43
C GLY A 197 -9.21 -0.62 14.00
N VAL A 198 -8.72 -1.75 13.48
CA VAL A 198 -9.26 -3.07 13.84
C VAL A 198 -8.15 -4.05 14.23
N THR A 199 -7.27 -4.40 13.28
CA THR A 199 -6.42 -5.59 13.45
C THR A 199 -5.20 -5.36 14.34
N LEU A 200 -4.54 -4.20 14.21
CA LEU A 200 -3.33 -3.89 14.95
C LEU A 200 -3.58 -3.65 16.45
N PRO A 201 -4.62 -2.92 16.89
CA PRO A 201 -4.92 -2.77 18.32
C PRO A 201 -5.17 -4.09 19.04
N LEU A 202 -5.69 -5.09 18.32
CA LEU A 202 -5.98 -6.43 18.84
C LEU A 202 -4.74 -7.36 18.75
N GLY A 203 -3.67 -6.95 18.08
CA GLY A 203 -2.39 -7.64 17.95
C GLY A 203 -2.43 -8.92 17.10
N ARG A 204 -3.07 -9.98 17.60
CA ARG A 204 -3.16 -11.29 16.92
C ARG A 204 -3.91 -11.26 15.58
N PRO A 205 -5.01 -10.51 15.40
CA PRO A 205 -5.70 -10.46 14.11
C PRO A 205 -4.84 -9.88 12.99
N PHE A 206 -3.89 -9.01 13.32
CA PHE A 206 -2.92 -8.49 12.35
C PHE A 206 -2.02 -9.62 11.81
N ILE A 207 -1.52 -10.49 12.70
CA ILE A 207 -0.68 -11.63 12.30
C ILE A 207 -1.49 -12.63 11.47
N THR A 208 -2.73 -12.94 11.85
CA THR A 208 -3.58 -13.86 11.09
C THR A 208 -3.99 -13.28 9.73
N ALA A 209 -4.13 -11.96 9.63
CA ALA A 209 -4.28 -11.28 8.34
C ALA A 209 -3.03 -11.45 7.46
N CYS A 210 -1.82 -11.30 8.01
CA CYS A 210 -0.58 -11.60 7.28
C CYS A 210 -0.54 -13.04 6.76
N ILE A 211 -1.01 -14.01 7.54
CA ILE A 211 -1.12 -15.41 7.10
C ILE A 211 -2.08 -15.53 5.91
N GLY A 212 -3.24 -14.87 5.97
CA GLY A 212 -4.15 -14.78 4.82
C GLY A 212 -3.45 -14.24 3.57
N GLY A 213 -2.74 -13.13 3.72
CA GLY A 213 -1.97 -12.52 2.62
C GLY A 213 -0.85 -13.42 2.09
N ALA A 214 -0.21 -14.21 2.95
CA ALA A 214 0.79 -15.18 2.54
C ALA A 214 0.18 -16.26 1.65
N PHE A 215 -0.92 -16.89 2.07
CA PHE A 215 -1.54 -17.93 1.24
C PHE A 215 -2.11 -17.39 -0.07
N GLY A 216 -2.74 -16.20 -0.06
CA GLY A 216 -3.18 -15.56 -1.30
C GLY A 216 -2.02 -15.20 -2.22
N GLY A 217 -0.96 -14.61 -1.67
CA GLY A 217 0.25 -14.25 -2.43
C GLY A 217 0.92 -15.47 -3.03
N GLY A 218 0.95 -16.59 -2.30
CA GLY A 218 1.46 -17.86 -2.80
C GLY A 218 0.62 -18.45 -3.93
N VAL A 219 -0.70 -18.26 -3.93
CA VAL A 219 -1.54 -18.64 -5.09
C VAL A 219 -1.20 -17.80 -6.30
N VAL A 220 -1.12 -16.47 -6.17
CA VAL A 220 -0.75 -15.61 -7.30
C VAL A 220 0.65 -15.97 -7.84
N GLY A 221 1.63 -16.16 -6.95
CA GLY A 221 2.98 -16.59 -7.33
C GLY A 221 3.04 -17.99 -7.96
N LEU A 222 2.11 -18.89 -7.61
CA LEU A 222 2.00 -20.20 -8.28
C LEU A 222 1.58 -20.05 -9.75
N PHE A 223 0.67 -19.13 -10.06
CA PHE A 223 0.28 -18.87 -11.46
C PHE A 223 1.47 -18.37 -12.28
N ASP A 224 2.28 -17.46 -11.73
CA ASP A 224 3.54 -17.03 -12.34
C ASP A 224 4.51 -18.20 -12.57
N GLN A 225 4.66 -19.09 -11.58
CA GLN A 225 5.50 -20.29 -11.68
C GLN A 225 5.02 -21.27 -12.77
N LEU A 226 3.71 -21.33 -13.00
CA LEU A 226 3.09 -22.15 -14.04
C LEU A 226 3.14 -21.50 -15.44
N GLY A 227 3.76 -20.32 -15.57
CA GLY A 227 3.91 -19.59 -16.83
C GLY A 227 2.76 -18.63 -17.15
N HIS A 228 1.79 -18.48 -16.24
CA HIS A 228 0.65 -17.59 -16.37
C HIS A 228 0.86 -16.34 -15.50
N SER A 229 1.69 -15.41 -15.96
CA SER A 229 2.04 -14.26 -15.13
C SER A 229 0.84 -13.37 -14.84
N VAL A 230 0.70 -12.98 -13.57
CA VAL A 230 -0.37 -12.12 -13.09
C VAL A 230 0.22 -10.75 -12.77
N GLY A 231 -0.11 -9.75 -13.59
CA GLY A 231 0.39 -8.40 -13.48
C GLY A 231 -0.69 -7.34 -13.40
N ALA A 232 -0.27 -6.10 -13.14
CA ALA A 232 -1.11 -4.91 -13.23
C ALA A 232 -0.45 -3.83 -14.10
N ILE A 233 -1.24 -3.14 -14.93
CA ILE A 233 -0.72 -2.13 -15.89
C ILE A 233 -0.58 -0.73 -15.29
N ALA A 234 -1.03 -0.53 -14.06
CA ALA A 234 -0.93 0.74 -13.37
C ALA A 234 -0.71 0.52 -11.87
N THR A 235 -0.09 1.49 -11.23
CA THR A 235 0.00 1.59 -9.77
C THR A 235 -1.27 2.23 -9.24
N GLY A 236 -1.84 1.68 -8.17
CA GLY A 236 -3.08 2.22 -7.60
C GLY A 236 -3.58 1.41 -6.41
N ALA A 237 -4.84 1.65 -6.06
CA ALA A 237 -5.48 0.94 -4.98
C ALA A 237 -5.61 -0.57 -5.30
N SER A 238 -5.48 -1.40 -4.27
CA SER A 238 -5.46 -2.86 -4.34
C SER A 238 -6.86 -3.50 -4.24
N ASP A 239 -6.90 -4.81 -4.01
CA ASP A 239 -8.13 -5.58 -3.81
C ASP A 239 -9.05 -5.52 -5.03
N LEU A 240 -10.34 -5.22 -4.87
CA LEU A 240 -11.29 -5.27 -5.99
C LEU A 240 -11.05 -4.16 -7.02
N SER A 241 -10.45 -3.04 -6.62
CA SER A 241 -10.17 -1.93 -7.52
C SER A 241 -9.01 -2.22 -8.48
N LEU A 242 -8.18 -3.23 -8.19
CA LEU A 242 -7.11 -3.68 -9.09
C LEU A 242 -7.62 -4.49 -10.29
N ILE A 243 -8.81 -5.10 -10.19
CA ILE A 243 -9.37 -6.01 -11.21
C ILE A 243 -9.35 -5.42 -12.63
N PRO A 244 -9.81 -4.17 -12.89
CA PRO A 244 -9.81 -3.59 -14.23
C PRO A 244 -8.41 -3.33 -14.80
N LEU A 245 -7.39 -3.31 -13.95
CA LEU A 245 -6.01 -3.00 -14.31
C LEU A 245 -5.15 -4.26 -14.49
N LEU A 246 -5.74 -5.45 -14.35
CA LEU A 246 -5.02 -6.70 -14.51
C LEU A 246 -4.58 -6.91 -15.96
N SER A 247 -3.38 -7.45 -16.10
CA SER A 247 -2.83 -7.94 -17.37
C SER A 247 -1.86 -9.07 -17.09
N GLY A 248 -1.46 -9.83 -18.10
CA GLY A 248 -0.61 -10.99 -17.89
C GLY A 248 -0.17 -11.64 -19.19
N SER A 249 0.83 -12.52 -19.08
CA SER A 249 1.44 -13.21 -20.23
C SER A 249 0.43 -14.02 -21.05
N SER A 250 -0.60 -14.53 -20.38
CA SER A 250 -1.64 -15.39 -20.97
C SER A 250 -2.97 -14.65 -21.21
N GLY A 251 -2.96 -13.32 -21.10
CA GLY A 251 -4.13 -12.46 -21.28
C GLY A 251 -4.96 -12.25 -20.01
N TYR A 252 -5.92 -11.33 -20.10
CA TYR A 252 -6.73 -10.85 -18.97
C TYR A 252 -7.47 -11.97 -18.22
N GLY A 253 -8.00 -12.97 -18.92
CA GLY A 253 -8.76 -14.07 -18.29
C GLY A 253 -7.92 -14.86 -17.28
N TRP A 254 -6.69 -15.22 -17.66
CA TRP A 254 -5.76 -15.92 -16.76
C TRP A 254 -5.28 -15.02 -15.61
N ALA A 255 -5.03 -13.74 -15.88
CA ALA A 255 -4.69 -12.79 -14.83
C ALA A 255 -5.83 -12.63 -13.80
N LEU A 256 -7.08 -12.57 -14.27
CA LEU A 256 -8.26 -12.52 -13.41
C LEU A 256 -8.44 -13.80 -12.59
N LEU A 257 -8.22 -14.97 -13.18
CA LEU A 257 -8.30 -16.25 -12.47
C LEU A 257 -7.21 -16.36 -11.40
N GLY A 258 -5.96 -16.02 -11.72
CA GLY A 258 -4.85 -16.05 -10.78
C GLY A 258 -5.04 -15.06 -9.63
N TYR A 259 -5.34 -13.81 -9.94
CA TYR A 259 -5.60 -12.78 -8.93
C TYR A 259 -6.85 -13.08 -8.09
N GLY A 260 -7.97 -13.43 -8.76
CA GLY A 260 -9.24 -13.71 -8.09
C GLY A 260 -9.19 -14.93 -7.19
N SER A 261 -8.50 -16.00 -7.60
CA SER A 261 -8.27 -17.16 -6.73
C SER A 261 -7.38 -16.81 -5.53
N GLY A 262 -6.34 -15.98 -5.73
CA GLY A 262 -5.53 -15.41 -4.66
C GLY A 262 -6.37 -14.63 -3.65
N LEU A 263 -7.24 -13.72 -4.11
CA LEU A 263 -8.15 -12.95 -3.24
C LEU A 263 -9.05 -13.85 -2.40
N VAL A 264 -9.70 -14.83 -3.04
CA VAL A 264 -10.58 -15.78 -2.34
C VAL A 264 -9.81 -16.55 -1.27
N VAL A 265 -8.61 -17.05 -1.60
CA VAL A 265 -7.77 -17.76 -0.64
C VAL A 265 -7.32 -16.85 0.49
N ALA A 266 -6.90 -15.61 0.21
CA ALA A 266 -6.53 -14.65 1.25
C ALA A 266 -7.69 -14.31 2.20
N TYR A 267 -8.89 -14.08 1.66
CA TYR A 267 -10.09 -13.84 2.45
C TYR A 267 -10.42 -15.04 3.35
N VAL A 268 -10.45 -16.25 2.78
CA VAL A 268 -10.82 -17.47 3.50
C VAL A 268 -9.77 -17.81 4.56
N VAL A 269 -8.48 -17.78 4.22
CA VAL A 269 -7.41 -18.11 5.17
C VAL A 269 -7.31 -17.04 6.25
N GLY A 270 -7.37 -15.75 5.90
CA GLY A 270 -7.40 -14.66 6.87
C GLY A 270 -8.59 -14.77 7.82
N PHE A 271 -9.77 -15.12 7.31
CA PHE A 271 -10.96 -15.40 8.11
C PHE A 271 -10.76 -16.58 9.06
N VAL A 272 -10.38 -17.76 8.54
CA VAL A 272 -10.25 -19.00 9.32
C VAL A 272 -9.14 -18.86 10.36
N ALA A 273 -7.97 -18.34 9.99
CA ALA A 273 -6.87 -18.12 10.92
C ALA A 273 -7.28 -17.17 12.05
N THR A 274 -8.05 -16.13 11.75
CA THR A 274 -8.55 -15.19 12.76
C THR A 274 -9.62 -15.80 13.66
N MET A 275 -10.51 -16.63 13.12
CA MET A 275 -11.52 -17.35 13.90
C MET A 275 -10.91 -18.33 14.91
N VAL A 276 -9.81 -18.99 14.55
CA VAL A 276 -9.17 -20.03 15.38
C VAL A 276 -8.12 -19.44 16.33
N PHE A 277 -7.27 -18.53 15.83
CA PHE A 277 -6.09 -18.04 16.57
C PHE A 277 -6.05 -16.52 16.76
N GLY A 278 -6.97 -15.79 16.11
CA GLY A 278 -6.88 -14.34 15.97
C GLY A 278 -7.13 -13.54 17.24
N VAL A 279 -7.75 -14.10 18.28
CA VAL A 279 -8.04 -13.34 19.51
C VAL A 279 -7.48 -14.06 20.73
N SER A 280 -6.67 -13.36 21.53
CA SER A 280 -6.18 -13.90 22.81
C SER A 280 -7.32 -14.00 23.82
N GLU A 281 -7.17 -14.88 24.80
CA GLU A 281 -8.20 -15.05 25.83
C GLU A 281 -8.47 -13.75 26.61
N SER A 282 -7.42 -12.95 26.87
CA SER A 282 -7.54 -11.64 27.50
C SER A 282 -8.38 -10.67 26.68
N VAL A 283 -8.01 -10.46 25.40
CA VAL A 283 -8.73 -9.54 24.51
C VAL A 283 -10.16 -10.01 24.27
N ARG A 284 -10.39 -11.32 24.21
CA ARG A 284 -11.74 -11.88 24.11
C ARG A 284 -12.58 -11.53 25.34
N ALA A 285 -12.04 -11.71 26.54
CA ALA A 285 -12.74 -11.38 27.78
C ALA A 285 -13.07 -9.89 27.85
N ASP A 286 -12.13 -9.01 27.46
CA ASP A 286 -12.35 -7.56 27.42
C ASP A 286 -13.46 -7.17 26.44
N LEU A 287 -13.42 -7.71 25.21
CA LEU A 287 -14.44 -7.43 24.19
C LEU A 287 -15.83 -7.98 24.55
N GLU A 288 -15.89 -9.12 25.26
CA GLU A 288 -17.12 -9.72 25.75
C GLU A 288 -17.68 -8.94 26.97
N ALA A 289 -16.82 -8.41 27.85
CA ALA A 289 -17.22 -7.54 28.96
C ALA A 289 -17.81 -6.21 28.47
N GLU A 290 -17.23 -5.61 27.43
CA GLU A 290 -17.76 -4.42 26.76
C GLU A 290 -19.11 -4.66 26.03
N SER A 291 -19.43 -5.93 25.74
CA SER A 291 -20.69 -6.32 25.08
C SER A 291 -21.87 -6.46 26.05
N GLY A 292 -21.63 -6.42 27.36
CA GLY A 292 -22.67 -6.53 28.39
C GLY A 292 -23.63 -5.33 28.43
N PRO A 293 -24.80 -5.45 29.08
CA PRO A 293 -25.75 -4.34 29.16
C PRO A 293 -25.11 -3.16 29.90
N SER A 294 -25.23 -1.96 29.33
CA SER A 294 -24.80 -0.72 29.97
C SER A 294 -25.40 -0.62 31.38
N PRO A 295 -24.64 -0.26 32.43
CA PRO A 295 -25.17 -0.08 33.77
C PRO A 295 -26.27 1.01 33.86
N SER A 296 -26.46 1.80 32.80
CA SER A 296 -27.55 2.79 32.69
C SER A 296 -28.96 2.19 32.59
N ASP A 297 -29.12 0.95 32.10
CA ASP A 297 -30.46 0.36 31.92
C ASP A 297 -31.04 -0.24 33.21
N SER A 298 -30.20 -0.49 34.22
CA SER A 298 -30.65 -1.03 35.51
C SER A 298 -31.18 0.02 36.50
N ARG A 299 -30.90 1.32 36.25
CA ARG A 299 -31.34 2.41 37.14
C ARG A 299 -32.73 2.96 36.80
N GLY A 300 -33.22 2.78 35.56
CA GLY A 300 -34.55 3.22 35.15
C GLY A 300 -35.70 2.35 35.70
N SER A 301 -35.44 1.08 35.98
CA SER A 301 -36.46 0.14 36.46
C SER A 301 -36.67 0.13 37.98
N ARG A 302 -35.73 0.69 38.77
CA ARG A 302 -35.86 0.77 40.24
C ARG A 302 -36.51 2.05 40.74
N ALA A 303 -36.52 3.12 39.94
CA ALA A 303 -37.10 4.41 40.34
C ALA A 303 -38.64 4.45 40.33
N SER A 304 -39.31 3.44 39.76
CA SER A 304 -40.78 3.37 39.65
C SER A 304 -41.47 2.55 40.74
N LEU A 305 -40.70 1.94 41.67
CA LEU A 305 -41.23 1.07 42.73
C LEU A 305 -41.20 1.68 44.15
N ASP A 306 -40.59 2.85 44.35
CA ASP A 306 -40.47 3.50 45.68
C ASP A 306 -41.48 4.64 45.92
N ILE A 307 -42.61 4.67 45.20
CA ILE A 307 -43.74 5.56 45.54
C ILE A 307 -44.74 4.78 46.39
N GLU A 308 -44.34 4.44 47.62
CA GLU A 308 -45.22 3.83 48.62
C GLU A 308 -45.63 4.88 49.67
N ILE A 309 -46.86 5.38 49.50
CA ILE A 309 -47.87 5.72 50.53
C ILE A 309 -47.38 6.50 51.77
N SER A 310 -47.62 7.81 51.78
CA SER A 310 -47.64 8.63 53.01
C SER A 310 -49.09 8.85 53.50
N PRO A 311 -49.44 8.57 54.77
CA PRO A 311 -50.81 8.70 55.25
C PRO A 311 -51.17 10.17 55.54
N VAL A 312 -52.31 10.60 55.01
CA VAL A 312 -52.92 11.92 55.24
C VAL A 312 -53.30 12.04 56.72
N ARG A 313 -52.64 12.97 57.43
CA ARG A 313 -52.99 13.35 58.80
C ARG A 313 -54.04 14.47 58.76
N ALA A 314 -55.25 14.14 59.17
CA ALA A 314 -56.31 15.11 59.41
C ALA A 314 -55.96 16.03 60.57
N SER A 315 -56.12 17.35 60.40
CA SER A 315 -56.28 18.27 61.53
C SER A 315 -57.47 19.20 61.31
N ARG A 316 -58.47 19.04 62.18
CA ARG A 316 -59.52 20.01 62.48
C ARG A 316 -58.91 21.24 63.17
N ARG A 317 -59.20 22.44 62.68
CA ARG A 317 -59.86 23.56 63.39
C ARG A 317 -59.88 24.79 62.49
#